data_AF-A0AAD3MEF3-F1
#
_entry.id   AF-A0AAD3MEF3-F1
#
_cell.length_a   1.000
_cell.length_b   1.000
_cell.length_c   1.000
_cell.angle_alpha   90.00
_cell.angle_beta   90.00
_cell.angle_gamma   90.00
#
_symmetry.space_group_name_H-M   'P 1'
#
loop_
_entity.id
_entity.type
_entity.pdbx_description
1 polymer ?
#
loop_
_entity_poly.entity_id
_entity_poly.type
_entity_poly.pdbx_seq_one_letter_code
_entity_poly.pdbx_strand_id
1 'polypeptide(L)'
;MQDYKPDEDPTTFKSVKTGRGPLGPTWKKELVSKTDCPKMCAYKLVTVKFKWWGLQTKVENFIHEQEKRIFTNFHRQLFCWIDKWVDLTMDDIRRMEAETQRELDEMRKKGSVRGTKAADE
;
A
#
# COMPACT_ATOMS: atom_id res chain seq x y z
N MET A 1 16.02 -0.77 -3.76
CA MET A 1 16.37 0.64 -3.46
C MET A 1 15.42 1.63 -4.12
N GLN A 2 14.93 1.39 -5.35
CA GLN A 2 14.04 2.33 -6.07
C GLN A 2 12.71 2.67 -5.38
N ASP A 3 12.09 1.74 -4.64
CA ASP A 3 10.81 1.99 -3.97
C ASP A 3 10.93 2.61 -2.58
N TYR A 4 12.14 2.64 -2.01
CA TYR A 4 12.31 3.08 -0.64
C TYR A 4 12.10 4.58 -0.54
N LYS A 5 11.16 4.99 0.31
CA LYS A 5 10.99 6.38 0.72
C LYS A 5 11.01 6.48 2.24
N PRO A 6 11.83 7.36 2.84
CA PRO A 6 11.94 7.49 4.30
C PRO A 6 10.61 7.83 4.99
N ASP A 7 9.75 8.61 4.33
CA ASP A 7 8.42 9.02 4.83
C ASP A 7 7.35 7.94 4.69
N GLU A 8 7.67 6.85 4.01
CA GLU A 8 6.82 5.66 3.84
C GLU A 8 7.48 4.43 4.53
N ASP A 9 8.32 4.68 5.54
CA ASP A 9 9.00 3.64 6.32
C ASP A 9 8.37 3.42 7.70
N PRO A 10 7.61 2.33 7.90
CA PRO A 10 6.97 2.06 9.18
C PRO A 10 7.97 1.73 10.30
N THR A 11 9.23 1.42 9.96
CA THR A 11 10.28 1.14 10.96
C THR A 11 10.84 2.41 11.61
N THR A 12 10.58 3.58 11.03
CA THR A 12 11.00 4.89 11.54
C THR A 12 9.82 5.79 11.85
N PHE A 13 8.65 5.56 11.22
CA PHE A 13 7.44 6.33 11.44
C PHE A 13 6.79 6.06 12.81
N LYS A 14 6.40 7.13 13.50
CA LYS A 14 5.55 7.08 14.70
C LYS A 14 4.37 8.04 14.53
N SER A 15 3.17 7.51 14.68
CA SER A 15 1.93 8.28 14.64
C SER A 15 1.84 9.24 15.82
N VAL A 16 1.56 10.51 15.54
CA VAL A 16 1.33 11.53 16.58
C VAL A 16 -0.06 11.36 17.20
N LYS A 17 -1.07 10.98 16.39
CA LYS A 17 -2.45 10.87 16.87
C LYS A 17 -2.72 9.60 17.68
N THR A 18 -2.09 8.49 17.32
CA THR A 18 -2.36 7.17 17.91
C THR A 18 -1.20 6.63 18.75
N GLY A 19 -0.01 7.22 18.66
CA GLY A 19 1.20 6.74 19.31
C GLY A 19 1.77 5.44 18.74
N ARG A 20 1.14 4.84 17.72
CA ARG A 20 1.58 3.58 17.09
C ARG A 20 2.88 3.78 16.30
N GLY A 21 3.71 2.74 16.29
CA GLY A 21 5.04 2.77 15.68
C GLY A 21 6.11 3.39 16.62
N PRO A 22 7.40 3.33 16.23
CA PRO A 22 7.92 2.64 15.05
C PRO A 22 7.80 1.12 15.13
N LEU A 23 7.66 0.46 13.97
CA LEU A 23 7.57 -1.00 13.86
C LEU A 23 8.96 -1.62 13.71
N GLY A 24 9.63 -1.84 14.84
CA GLY A 24 10.93 -2.53 14.89
C GLY A 24 10.82 -4.03 14.50
N PRO A 25 11.96 -4.75 14.34
CA PRO A 25 11.97 -6.13 13.85
C PRO A 25 11.07 -7.12 14.62
N THR A 26 10.83 -6.85 15.90
CA THR A 26 10.03 -7.68 16.83
C THR A 26 8.58 -7.23 16.97
N TRP A 27 8.11 -6.22 16.22
CA TRP A 27 6.79 -5.61 16.39
C TRP A 27 5.63 -6.61 16.41
N LYS A 28 5.71 -7.68 15.61
CA LYS A 28 4.68 -8.74 15.58
C LYS A 28 4.56 -9.49 16.90
N LYS A 29 5.68 -9.78 17.57
CA LYS A 29 5.69 -10.46 18.88
C LYS A 29 5.15 -9.52 19.96
N GLU A 30 5.56 -8.26 19.92
CA GLU A 30 5.08 -7.22 20.85
C GLU A 30 3.57 -6.94 20.68
N LEU A 31 3.05 -7.04 19.46
CA LEU A 31 1.62 -6.85 19.17
C LEU A 31 0.75 -7.96 19.79
N VAL A 32 1.31 -9.16 20.04
CA VAL A 32 0.58 -10.23 20.73
C VAL A 32 0.33 -9.85 22.18
N SER A 33 1.32 -9.25 22.85
CA SER A 33 1.21 -8.86 24.26
C SER A 33 0.49 -7.53 24.50
N LYS A 34 0.36 -6.67 23.50
CA LYS A 34 -0.38 -5.39 23.59
C LYS A 34 -1.88 -5.60 23.34
N THR A 35 -2.70 -5.31 24.34
CA THR A 35 -4.17 -5.39 24.29
C THR A 35 -4.82 -4.12 23.74
N ASP A 36 -4.16 -2.98 23.92
CA ASP A 36 -4.59 -1.63 23.51
C ASP A 36 -4.24 -1.29 22.04
N CYS A 37 -3.50 -2.16 21.35
CA CYS A 37 -3.13 -2.01 19.96
C CYS A 37 -3.96 -2.96 19.07
N PRO A 38 -4.99 -2.46 18.35
CA PRO A 38 -5.81 -3.31 17.49
C PRO A 38 -4.98 -3.86 16.33
N LYS A 39 -5.37 -5.05 15.89
CA LYS A 39 -4.65 -5.82 14.87
C LYS A 39 -5.62 -6.54 13.96
N MET A 40 -5.20 -6.72 12.71
CA MET A 40 -5.94 -7.46 11.71
C MET A 40 -4.97 -8.14 10.74
N CYS A 41 -5.46 -9.07 9.93
CA CYS A 41 -4.71 -9.67 8.83
C CYS A 41 -5.59 -9.69 7.57
N ALA A 42 -5.04 -9.22 6.44
CA ALA A 42 -5.75 -9.25 5.17
C ALA A 42 -5.26 -10.45 4.34
N TYR A 43 -6.10 -11.48 4.22
CA TYR A 43 -5.82 -12.64 3.39
C TYR A 43 -6.22 -12.35 1.94
N LYS A 44 -5.29 -11.84 1.14
CA LYS A 44 -5.51 -11.52 -0.29
C LYS A 44 -5.12 -12.71 -1.16
N LEU A 45 -6.10 -13.53 -1.53
CA LEU A 45 -5.92 -14.61 -2.51
C LEU A 45 -5.85 -14.02 -3.92
N VAL A 46 -4.70 -14.16 -4.58
CA VAL A 46 -4.48 -13.66 -5.95
C VAL A 46 -4.46 -14.83 -6.91
N THR A 47 -5.25 -14.76 -7.97
CA THR A 47 -5.24 -15.72 -9.07
C THR A 47 -4.95 -15.00 -10.37
N VAL A 48 -3.88 -15.39 -11.06
CA VAL A 48 -3.49 -14.84 -12.35
C VAL A 48 -3.69 -15.91 -13.41
N LYS A 49 -4.22 -15.52 -14.57
CA LYS A 49 -4.36 -16.39 -15.73
C LYS A 49 -3.90 -15.65 -16.98
N PHE A 50 -2.83 -16.12 -17.61
CA PHE A 50 -2.30 -15.54 -18.85
C PHE A 50 -2.01 -16.65 -19.87
N LYS A 51 -2.99 -16.94 -20.73
CA LYS A 51 -2.90 -18.05 -21.68
C LYS A 51 -2.25 -17.61 -23.01
N TRP A 52 -0.93 -17.58 -23.03
CA TRP A 52 -0.14 -17.34 -24.24
C TRP A 52 0.99 -18.37 -24.34
N TRP A 53 1.03 -19.13 -25.44
CA TRP A 53 2.08 -20.12 -25.69
C TRP A 53 3.48 -19.49 -25.64
N GLY A 54 4.37 -20.10 -24.86
CA GLY A 54 5.75 -19.63 -24.67
C GLY A 54 5.92 -18.46 -23.68
N LEU A 55 4.84 -17.81 -23.22
CA LEU A 55 4.91 -16.66 -22.30
C LEU A 55 4.14 -16.84 -20.98
N GLN A 56 3.25 -17.83 -20.89
CA GLN A 56 2.36 -18.04 -19.74
C GLN A 56 3.09 -17.94 -18.39
N THR A 57 4.03 -18.84 -18.12
CA THR A 57 4.71 -18.90 -16.82
C THR A 57 5.47 -17.62 -16.49
N LYS A 58 6.17 -17.03 -17.48
CA LYS A 58 6.94 -15.79 -17.27
C LYS A 58 6.02 -14.64 -16.88
N VAL A 59 4.91 -14.46 -17.60
CA VAL A 59 3.99 -13.35 -17.36
C VAL A 59 3.17 -13.55 -16.09
N GLU A 60 2.72 -14.78 -15.79
CA GLU A 60 2.00 -15.08 -14.55
C GLU A 60 2.88 -14.80 -13.32
N ASN A 61 4.15 -15.22 -13.35
CA ASN A 61 5.10 -14.93 -12.27
C ASN A 61 5.37 -13.43 -12.14
N PHE A 62 5.61 -12.74 -13.26
CA PHE A 62 5.84 -11.29 -13.26
C PHE A 62 4.67 -10.53 -12.62
N ILE A 63 3.42 -10.87 -12.97
CA ILE A 63 2.23 -10.23 -12.37
C ILE A 63 2.19 -10.49 -10.87
N HIS A 64 2.45 -11.71 -10.41
CA HIS A 64 2.50 -12.02 -8.98
C HIS A 64 3.58 -11.22 -8.23
N GLU A 65 4.74 -11.02 -8.84
CA GLU A 65 5.81 -10.19 -8.26
C GLU A 65 5.41 -8.71 -8.17
N GLN A 66 4.75 -8.18 -9.21
CA GLN A 66 4.23 -6.80 -9.17
C GLN A 66 3.10 -6.65 -8.14
N GLU A 67 2.17 -7.58 -8.03
CA GLU A 67 1.13 -7.57 -6.99
C GLU A 67 1.73 -7.59 -5.57
N LYS A 68 2.74 -8.44 -5.34
CA LYS A 68 3.48 -8.48 -4.07
C LYS A 68 4.16 -7.14 -3.77
N ARG A 69 4.78 -6.51 -4.78
CA ARG A 69 5.40 -5.19 -4.67
C ARG A 69 4.36 -4.10 -4.34
N ILE A 70 3.24 -4.10 -5.06
CA ILE A 70 2.11 -3.16 -4.83
C ILE A 70 1.57 -3.31 -3.42
N PHE A 71 1.25 -4.52 -2.97
CA PHE A 71 0.76 -4.73 -1.61
C PHE A 71 1.78 -4.31 -0.56
N THR A 72 3.07 -4.58 -0.79
CA THR A 72 4.12 -4.21 0.16
C THR A 72 4.19 -2.69 0.32
N ASN A 73 4.26 -1.95 -0.78
CA ASN A 73 4.38 -0.50 -0.77
C ASN A 73 3.09 0.18 -0.26
N PHE A 74 1.93 -0.32 -0.71
CA PHE A 74 0.62 0.20 -0.29
C PHE A 74 0.42 0.09 1.23
N HIS A 75 0.70 -1.06 1.85
CA HIS A 75 0.47 -1.20 3.30
C HIS A 75 1.50 -0.44 4.14
N ARG A 76 2.73 -0.23 3.63
CA ARG A 76 3.71 0.67 4.26
C ARG A 76 3.19 2.11 4.28
N GLN A 77 2.73 2.61 3.14
CA GLN A 77 2.11 3.93 3.02
C GLN A 77 0.86 4.06 3.90
N LEU A 78 -0.04 3.08 3.86
CA LEU A 78 -1.26 3.06 4.65
C LEU A 78 -0.96 3.22 6.15
N PHE A 79 0.05 2.52 6.67
CA PHE A 79 0.47 2.68 8.06
C PHE A 79 1.10 4.06 8.33
N CYS A 80 2.04 4.50 7.48
CA CYS A 80 2.73 5.79 7.66
C CYS A 80 1.80 7.01 7.47
N TRP A 81 0.64 6.81 6.84
CA TRP A 81 -0.37 7.85 6.65
C TRP A 81 -1.51 7.77 7.67
N ILE A 82 -1.42 6.96 8.71
CA ILE A 82 -2.48 6.80 9.72
C ILE A 82 -2.97 8.13 10.27
N ASP A 83 -2.08 9.10 10.53
CA ASP A 83 -2.46 10.41 11.06
C ASP A 83 -3.33 11.23 10.07
N LYS A 84 -3.28 10.90 8.77
CA LYS A 84 -4.08 11.55 7.73
C LYS A 84 -5.49 10.98 7.61
N TRP A 85 -5.70 9.71 7.98
CA TRP A 85 -6.97 9.02 7.73
C TRP A 85 -7.68 8.49 8.97
N VAL A 86 -7.01 8.38 10.12
CA VAL A 86 -7.59 7.72 11.32
C VAL A 86 -8.85 8.39 11.87
N ASP A 87 -9.00 9.69 11.68
CA ASP A 87 -10.17 10.46 12.15
C ASP A 87 -11.22 10.68 11.06
N LEU A 88 -11.01 10.14 9.84
CA LEU A 88 -11.97 10.31 8.75
C LEU A 88 -13.20 9.45 9.00
N THR A 89 -14.37 10.03 8.77
CA THR A 89 -15.63 9.28 8.72
C THR A 89 -15.82 8.65 7.34
N MET A 90 -16.72 7.68 7.22
CA MET A 90 -17.06 7.10 5.92
C MET A 90 -17.67 8.13 4.95
N ASP A 91 -18.34 9.17 5.46
CA ASP A 91 -18.88 10.24 4.62
C ASP A 91 -17.77 11.16 4.09
N ASP A 92 -16.70 11.38 4.87
CA ASP A 92 -15.50 12.05 4.37
C ASP A 92 -14.83 11.25 3.26
N ILE A 93 -14.71 9.93 3.44
CA ILE A 93 -14.15 9.04 2.41
C ILE A 93 -14.96 9.13 1.11
N ARG A 94 -16.29 9.03 1.17
CA ARG A 94 -17.16 9.14 -0.03
C ARG A 94 -16.99 10.47 -0.76
N ARG A 95 -16.86 11.57 -0.02
CA ARG A 95 -16.60 12.90 -0.60
C ARG A 95 -15.23 12.95 -1.28
N MET A 96 -14.20 12.42 -0.62
CA MET A 96 -12.84 12.34 -1.17
C MET A 96 -12.77 11.44 -2.41
N GLU A 97 -13.51 10.32 -2.45
CA GLU A 97 -13.60 9.45 -3.62
C GLU A 97 -14.16 10.20 -4.84
N ALA A 98 -15.23 10.98 -4.64
CA ALA A 98 -15.83 11.78 -5.72
C ALA A 98 -14.91 12.90 -6.23
N GLU A 99 -14.16 13.55 -5.34
CA GLU A 99 -13.14 14.55 -5.70
C GLU A 99 -11.97 13.89 -6.44
N THR A 100 -11.41 12.83 -5.87
CA THR A 100 -10.29 12.06 -6.44
C THR A 100 -10.63 11.52 -7.82
N GLN A 101 -11.87 11.06 -8.05
CA GLN A 101 -12.30 10.61 -9.37
C GLN A 101 -12.15 11.72 -10.43
N ARG A 102 -12.62 12.93 -10.12
CA ARG A 102 -12.54 14.09 -11.04
C ARG A 102 -11.09 14.49 -11.29
N GLU A 103 -10.28 14.52 -10.24
CA GLU A 103 -8.86 14.83 -10.34
C GLU A 103 -8.13 13.81 -11.21
N LEU A 104 -8.30 12.51 -10.94
CA LEU A 104 -7.67 11.45 -11.72
C LEU A 104 -8.06 11.50 -13.20
N ASP A 105 -9.31 11.82 -13.52
CA ASP A 105 -9.75 11.99 -14.89
C ASP A 105 -9.06 13.17 -15.60
N GLU A 106 -8.91 14.31 -14.94
CA GLU A 106 -8.20 15.45 -15.50
C GLU A 106 -6.68 15.19 -15.61
N MET A 107 -6.09 14.55 -14.60
CA MET A 107 -4.69 14.17 -14.61
C MET A 107 -4.37 13.16 -15.71
N ARG A 108 -5.27 12.23 -16.01
CA ARG A 108 -5.11 11.29 -17.12
C ARG A 108 -5.12 11.99 -18.49
N LYS A 109 -5.93 13.06 -18.64
CA LYS A 109 -6.04 13.80 -19.91
C LYS A 109 -4.89 14.78 -20.13
N LYS A 110 -4.41 15.42 -19.06
CA LYS A 110 -3.51 16.59 -19.14
C LYS A 110 -2.16 16.40 -18.46
N GLY A 111 -2.03 15.41 -17.58
CA GLY A 111 -0.83 15.19 -16.77
C GLY A 111 0.26 14.42 -17.51
N SER A 112 1.49 14.50 -16.97
CA SER A 112 2.61 13.66 -17.40
C SER A 112 2.57 12.28 -16.73
N VAL A 113 3.22 11.31 -17.38
CA VAL A 113 3.42 9.96 -16.82
C VAL A 113 4.19 10.06 -15.50
N ARG A 114 3.65 9.44 -14.44
CA ARG A 114 4.21 9.45 -13.08
C ARG A 114 3.91 8.16 -12.35
N GLY A 115 4.56 7.94 -11.20
CA GLY A 115 4.33 6.79 -10.34
C GLY A 115 5.31 5.64 -10.58
N THR A 116 4.94 4.44 -10.13
CA THR A 116 5.80 3.27 -10.15
C THR A 116 5.98 2.73 -11.57
N LYS A 117 7.23 2.61 -12.00
CA LYS A 117 7.59 1.85 -13.20
C LYS A 117 7.65 0.36 -12.86
N ALA A 118 7.29 -0.50 -13.80
CA ALA A 118 7.61 -1.92 -13.69
C ALA A 118 9.11 -2.07 -13.39
N ALA A 119 9.46 -3.01 -12.51
CA ALA A 119 10.87 -3.28 -12.28
C ALA A 119 11.43 -3.87 -13.59
N ASP A 120 12.50 -3.27 -14.12
CA ASP A 120 13.31 -3.89 -15.16
C ASP A 120 14.05 -5.08 -14.50
N GLU A 121 14.05 -6.25 -15.15
CA GLU A 121 14.81 -7.44 -14.71
C GLU A 121 16.30 -7.11 -14.52
#